data_AF-A0A0H4CP04-F1
#
_entry.id   AF-A0A0H4CP04-F1
#
_cell.length_a   1.000
_cell.length_b   1.000
_cell.length_c   1.000
_cell.angle_alpha   90.00
_cell.angle_beta   90.00
_cell.angle_gamma   90.00
#
_symmetry.space_group_name_H-M   'P 1'
#
loop_
_entity.id
_entity.type
_entity.pdbx_description
1 polymer ?
#
loop_
_entity_poly.entity_id
_entity_poly.type
_entity_poly.pdbx_seq_one_letter_code
_entity_poly.pdbx_strand_id
1 'polypeptide(L)'
;VDVVQPALFAVMVSLAALWRSYGVEPAAVVGHSQGEIAAACVVGGLSLEDAAKVVALRSRATVELSGRGGMLSPPLSAAELAGRLVARDGLSVAAVNSPSAVVVAGDGQALDALLASCEADGIRARRVPVDYASHSAHVEAV
;
A
#
# COMPACT_ATOMS: atom_id res chain seq x y z
N VAL A 1 4.60 4.72 -11.39
CA VAL A 1 3.47 4.31 -10.49
C VAL A 1 2.14 4.89 -10.96
N ASP A 2 2.19 6.10 -11.49
CA ASP A 2 1.25 6.76 -12.40
C ASP A 2 0.61 5.90 -13.51
N VAL A 3 1.26 4.84 -13.99
CA VAL A 3 0.63 3.88 -14.93
C VAL A 3 -0.08 2.75 -14.20
N VAL A 4 0.59 2.14 -13.22
CA VAL A 4 0.13 0.91 -12.56
C VAL A 4 -1.15 1.16 -11.75
N GLN A 5 -1.23 2.28 -11.01
CA GLN A 5 -2.39 2.54 -10.17
C GLN A 5 -3.68 2.75 -10.98
N PRO A 6 -3.73 3.61 -12.01
CA PRO A 6 -4.93 3.76 -12.83
C PRO A 6 -5.29 2.51 -13.62
N ALA A 7 -4.29 1.78 -14.13
CA ALA A 7 -4.54 0.52 -14.84
C ALA A 7 -5.16 -0.54 -13.93
N LEU A 8 -4.64 -0.70 -12.70
CA LEU A 8 -5.23 -1.61 -11.72
C LEU A 8 -6.63 -1.18 -11.28
N PHE A 9 -6.87 0.13 -11.10
CA PHE A 9 -8.21 0.66 -10.84
C PHE A 9 -9.20 0.24 -11.93
N ALA A 10 -8.83 0.46 -13.20
CA ALA A 10 -9.69 0.08 -14.33
C ALA A 10 -9.99 -1.43 -14.33
N VAL A 11 -8.96 -2.27 -14.14
CA VAL A 11 -9.14 -3.72 -14.04
C VAL A 11 -10.06 -4.12 -12.89
N MET A 12 -9.86 -3.56 -11.69
CA MET A 12 -10.68 -3.89 -10.52
C MET A 12 -12.16 -3.50 -10.73
N VAL A 13 -12.43 -2.29 -11.23
CA VAL A 13 -13.79 -1.83 -11.50
C VAL A 13 -14.45 -2.65 -12.62
N SER A 14 -13.71 -2.98 -13.68
CA SER A 14 -14.22 -3.84 -14.76
C SER A 14 -14.52 -5.27 -14.29
N LEU A 15 -13.68 -5.85 -13.43
CA LEU A 15 -13.94 -7.17 -12.85
C LEU A 15 -15.16 -7.16 -11.94
N ALA A 16 -15.36 -6.09 -11.15
CA ALA A 16 -16.57 -5.94 -10.35
C ALA A 16 -17.83 -5.84 -11.24
N ALA A 17 -17.76 -5.10 -12.35
CA ALA A 17 -18.84 -5.04 -13.33
C ALA A 17 -19.12 -6.41 -13.98
N LEU A 18 -18.07 -7.19 -14.27
CA LEU A 18 -18.21 -8.56 -14.77
C LEU A 18 -18.94 -9.44 -13.75
N TRP A 19 -18.56 -9.42 -12.47
CA TRP A 19 -19.27 -10.18 -11.44
C TRP A 19 -20.76 -9.81 -11.36
N ARG A 20 -21.08 -8.52 -11.41
CA ARG A 20 -22.47 -8.04 -11.47
C ARG A 20 -23.21 -8.50 -12.71
N SER A 21 -22.55 -8.61 -13.87
CA SER A 21 -23.21 -9.12 -15.08
C SER A 21 -23.60 -10.61 -14.97
N TYR A 22 -23.04 -11.35 -13.99
CA TYR A 22 -23.47 -12.69 -13.61
C TYR A 22 -24.41 -12.71 -12.40
N GLY A 23 -24.94 -11.55 -11.98
CA GLY A 23 -25.89 -11.44 -10.87
C GLY A 23 -25.25 -11.49 -9.47
N VAL A 24 -23.92 -11.38 -9.38
CA VAL A 24 -23.22 -11.32 -8.08
C VAL A 24 -23.15 -9.87 -7.61
N GLU A 25 -23.97 -9.54 -6.62
CA GLU A 25 -24.00 -8.21 -6.00
C GLU A 25 -23.25 -8.20 -4.66
N PRO A 26 -22.30 -7.25 -4.46
CA PRO A 26 -21.58 -7.15 -3.19
C PRO A 26 -22.48 -6.57 -2.10
N ALA A 27 -22.64 -7.30 -0.99
CA ALA A 27 -23.27 -6.75 0.22
C ALA A 27 -22.34 -5.78 0.99
N ALA A 28 -21.03 -5.91 0.78
CA ALA A 28 -20.00 -5.04 1.33
C ALA A 28 -18.77 -5.05 0.42
N VAL A 29 -17.93 -4.01 0.54
CA VAL A 29 -16.63 -3.92 -0.13
C VAL A 29 -15.56 -3.48 0.86
N VAL A 30 -14.32 -3.91 0.63
CA VAL A 30 -13.14 -3.47 1.37
C VAL A 30 -12.06 -3.20 0.35
N GLY A 31 -11.40 -2.04 0.46
CA GLY A 31 -10.23 -1.71 -0.33
C GLY A 31 -8.97 -1.75 0.52
N HIS A 32 -7.82 -1.92 -0.13
CA HIS A 32 -6.51 -1.80 0.52
C HIS A 32 -5.73 -0.68 -0.14
N SER A 33 -5.39 0.37 0.61
CA SER A 33 -4.64 1.52 0.07
C SER A 33 -5.36 2.08 -1.17
N GLN A 34 -4.71 2.13 -2.33
CA GLN A 34 -5.32 2.57 -3.59
C GLN A 34 -6.59 1.80 -3.98
N GLY A 35 -6.74 0.56 -3.50
CA GLY A 35 -7.91 -0.28 -3.78
C GLY A 35 -9.20 0.29 -3.21
N GLU A 36 -9.13 1.17 -2.19
CA GLU A 36 -10.31 1.86 -1.67
C GLU A 36 -10.96 2.77 -2.72
N ILE A 37 -10.19 3.31 -3.67
CA ILE A 37 -10.74 4.12 -4.77
C ILE A 37 -11.65 3.25 -5.66
N ALA A 38 -11.21 2.02 -5.98
CA ALA A 38 -12.02 1.07 -6.73
C ALA A 38 -13.23 0.60 -5.90
N ALA A 39 -13.04 0.29 -4.62
CA ALA A 39 -14.12 -0.13 -3.73
C ALA A 39 -15.22 0.94 -3.64
N ALA A 40 -14.83 2.21 -3.40
CA ALA A 40 -15.74 3.34 -3.37
C ALA A 40 -16.49 3.54 -4.70
N CYS A 41 -15.80 3.40 -5.83
CA CYS A 41 -16.42 3.45 -7.15
C CYS A 41 -17.46 2.33 -7.34
N VAL A 42 -17.14 1.10 -6.94
CA VAL A 42 -18.01 -0.08 -7.14
C VAL A 42 -19.33 0.04 -6.37
N VAL A 43 -19.32 0.60 -5.17
CA VAL A 43 -20.53 0.83 -4.37
C VAL A 43 -21.20 2.19 -4.64
N GLY A 44 -20.70 2.95 -5.63
CA GLY A 44 -21.25 4.27 -5.99
C GLY A 44 -20.94 5.39 -4.99
N GLY A 45 -20.01 5.19 -4.05
CA GLY A 45 -19.51 6.24 -3.17
C GLY A 45 -18.66 7.29 -3.89
N LEU A 46 -18.09 6.93 -5.05
CA LEU A 46 -17.51 7.85 -6.03
C LEU A 46 -18.08 7.55 -7.41
N SER A 47 -18.29 8.60 -8.22
CA SER A 47 -18.57 8.42 -9.65
C SER A 47 -17.34 7.80 -10.34
N LEU A 48 -17.55 7.17 -11.50
CA LEU A 48 -16.42 6.63 -12.28
C LEU A 48 -15.42 7.72 -12.67
N GLU A 49 -15.92 8.90 -13.02
CA GLU A 49 -15.10 10.06 -13.39
C GLU A 49 -14.27 10.57 -12.20
N ASP A 50 -14.89 10.74 -11.04
CA ASP A 50 -14.18 11.19 -9.83
C ASP A 50 -13.16 10.15 -9.36
N ALA A 51 -13.52 8.87 -9.36
CA ALA A 51 -12.61 7.80 -8.98
C ALA A 51 -11.41 7.71 -9.94
N ALA A 52 -11.63 7.85 -11.26
CA ALA A 52 -10.57 7.93 -12.26
C ALA A 52 -9.66 9.15 -12.03
N LYS A 53 -10.23 10.31 -11.72
CA LYS A 53 -9.49 11.52 -11.40
C LYS A 53 -8.63 11.36 -10.15
N VAL A 54 -9.21 10.80 -9.08
CA VAL A 54 -8.50 10.54 -7.81
C VAL A 54 -7.32 9.60 -8.03
N VAL A 55 -7.51 8.45 -8.69
CA VAL A 55 -6.41 7.50 -8.91
C VAL A 55 -5.32 8.08 -9.84
N ALA A 56 -5.71 8.82 -10.88
CA ALA A 56 -4.75 9.45 -11.80
C ALA A 56 -3.93 10.54 -11.12
N LEU A 57 -4.56 11.44 -10.37
CA LEU A 57 -3.85 12.53 -9.68
C LEU A 57 -3.00 12.01 -8.52
N ARG A 58 -3.53 11.09 -7.71
CA ARG A 58 -2.78 10.45 -6.62
C ARG A 58 -1.54 9.74 -7.14
N SER A 59 -1.67 8.98 -8.22
CA SER A 59 -0.57 8.21 -8.77
C SER A 59 0.51 9.10 -9.39
N ARG A 60 0.14 10.25 -9.97
CA ARG A 60 1.07 11.31 -10.38
C ARG A 60 1.79 11.95 -9.20
N ALA A 61 1.07 12.32 -8.14
CA ALA A 61 1.68 12.86 -6.92
C ALA A 61 2.68 11.85 -6.30
N THR A 62 2.35 10.56 -6.34
CA THR A 62 3.24 9.50 -5.85
C THR A 62 4.55 9.41 -6.63
N VAL A 63 4.59 9.80 -7.92
CA VAL A 63 5.84 9.84 -8.71
C VAL A 63 6.85 10.82 -8.10
N GLU A 64 6.40 11.91 -7.47
CA GLU A 64 7.29 12.88 -6.83
C GLU A 64 8.05 12.29 -5.62
N LEU A 65 7.55 11.17 -5.08
CA LEU A 65 8.16 10.42 -3.98
C LEU A 65 9.11 9.31 -4.45
N SER A 66 9.15 9.00 -5.74
CA SER A 66 10.00 7.92 -6.27
C SER A 66 11.49 8.19 -6.01
N GLY A 67 12.19 7.14 -5.60
CA GLY A 67 13.60 7.17 -5.22
C GLY A 67 13.88 7.72 -3.82
N ARG A 68 12.87 8.20 -3.08
CA ARG A 68 13.08 8.83 -1.76
C ARG A 68 12.96 7.86 -0.58
N GLY A 69 12.39 6.67 -0.80
CA GLY A 69 12.19 5.68 0.25
C GLY A 69 11.79 4.33 -0.31
N GLY A 70 11.20 3.48 0.51
CA GLY A 70 10.68 2.20 0.05
C GLY A 70 9.76 1.54 1.06
N MET A 71 9.53 0.25 0.85
CA MET A 71 8.70 -0.55 1.76
C MET A 71 9.28 -1.97 1.97
N LEU A 72 9.03 -2.53 3.15
CA LEU A 72 9.46 -3.86 3.58
C LEU A 72 8.28 -4.62 4.19
N SER A 73 8.14 -5.90 3.86
CA SER A 73 7.13 -6.80 4.42
C SER A 73 7.80 -7.89 5.26
N PRO A 74 7.92 -7.70 6.58
CA PRO A 74 8.31 -8.77 7.50
C PRO A 74 7.10 -9.69 7.86
N PRO A 75 7.31 -11.01 7.98
CA PRO A 75 6.30 -11.94 8.48
C PRO A 75 6.22 -11.86 10.02
N LEU A 76 5.89 -10.69 10.54
CA LEU A 76 5.81 -10.37 11.97
C LEU A 76 4.47 -9.71 12.29
N SER A 77 4.05 -9.81 13.54
CA SER A 77 2.96 -9.02 14.10
C SER A 77 3.38 -7.57 14.32
N ALA A 78 2.39 -6.67 14.43
CA ALA A 78 2.65 -5.27 14.78
C ALA A 78 3.32 -5.13 16.16
N ALA A 79 3.01 -6.02 17.10
CA ALA A 79 3.59 -6.01 18.45
C ALA A 79 5.07 -6.42 18.44
N GLU A 80 5.42 -7.49 17.72
CA GLU A 80 6.83 -7.91 17.56
C GLU A 80 7.65 -6.85 16.83
N LEU A 81 7.03 -6.17 15.88
CA LEU A 81 7.66 -5.12 15.10
C LEU A 81 7.86 -3.83 15.91
N ALA A 82 6.94 -3.49 16.83
CA ALA A 82 7.01 -2.27 17.63
C ALA A 82 8.37 -2.12 18.33
N GLY A 83 8.87 -3.17 18.99
CA GLY A 83 10.19 -3.15 19.63
C GLY A 83 11.35 -2.94 18.66
N ARG A 84 11.22 -3.41 17.41
CA ARG A 84 12.22 -3.21 16.35
C ARG A 84 12.18 -1.80 15.75
N LEU A 85 11.03 -1.14 15.79
CA LEU A 85 10.85 0.22 15.26
C LEU A 85 11.24 1.31 16.26
N VAL A 86 11.10 1.07 17.57
CA VAL A 86 11.48 2.06 18.61
C VAL A 86 12.92 2.55 18.48
N ALA A 87 13.82 1.70 17.99
CA ALA A 87 15.23 2.04 17.80
C ALA A 87 15.55 2.66 16.42
N ARG A 88 14.55 2.93 15.58
CA ARG A 88 14.72 3.32 14.17
C ARG A 88 13.81 4.49 13.82
N ASP A 89 14.41 5.67 13.71
CA ASP A 89 13.74 6.83 13.13
C ASP A 89 13.47 6.63 11.63
N GLY A 90 12.51 7.39 11.09
CA GLY A 90 12.22 7.39 9.66
C GLY A 90 11.44 6.19 9.12
N LEU A 91 10.89 5.34 10.00
CA LEU A 91 10.03 4.21 9.63
C LEU A 91 8.60 4.38 10.16
N SER A 92 7.63 3.89 9.40
CA SER A 92 6.21 3.86 9.77
C SER A 92 5.60 2.50 9.44
N VAL A 93 4.67 2.04 10.27
CA VAL A 93 3.82 0.90 9.91
C VAL A 93 2.84 1.37 8.83
N ALA A 94 3.03 0.87 7.62
CA ALA A 94 2.23 1.27 6.45
C ALA A 94 0.93 0.47 6.33
N ALA A 95 0.95 -0.81 6.72
CA ALA A 95 -0.25 -1.65 6.71
C ALA A 95 -0.10 -2.84 7.66
N VAL A 96 -1.18 -3.22 8.33
CA VAL A 96 -1.30 -4.49 9.06
C VAL A 96 -2.25 -5.38 8.27
N ASN A 97 -1.70 -6.29 7.47
CA ASN A 97 -2.47 -7.13 6.55
C ASN A 97 -3.02 -8.38 7.23
N SER A 98 -2.32 -8.87 8.26
CA SER A 98 -2.74 -10.01 9.08
C SER A 98 -2.02 -9.98 10.44
N PRO A 99 -2.40 -10.83 11.40
CA PRO A 99 -1.69 -10.97 12.68
C PRO A 99 -0.19 -11.25 12.55
N SER A 100 0.28 -11.78 11.41
CA SER A 100 1.68 -12.11 11.16
C SER A 100 2.22 -11.53 9.84
N ALA A 101 1.57 -10.49 9.30
CA ALA A 101 2.01 -9.85 8.06
C ALA A 101 1.77 -8.34 8.13
N VAL A 102 2.86 -7.60 8.30
CA VAL A 102 2.89 -6.14 8.35
C VAL A 102 3.71 -5.63 7.17
N VAL A 103 3.43 -4.40 6.76
CA VAL A 103 4.26 -3.63 5.83
C VAL A 103 4.77 -2.40 6.56
N VAL A 104 6.07 -2.15 6.42
CA VAL A 104 6.77 -0.95 6.91
C VAL A 104 7.18 -0.11 5.73
N ALA A 105 7.04 1.20 5.84
CA ALA A 105 7.49 2.16 4.84
C ALA A 105 8.39 3.21 5.49
N GLY A 106 9.31 3.77 4.71
CA GLY A 106 10.15 4.87 5.18
C GLY A 106 11.49 4.94 4.46
N ASP A 107 12.49 5.44 5.17
CA ASP A 107 13.83 5.69 4.64
C ASP A 107 14.52 4.39 4.18
N GLY A 108 15.19 4.46 3.03
CA GLY A 108 15.86 3.30 2.43
C GLY A 108 16.88 2.64 3.38
N GLN A 109 17.73 3.46 4.01
CA GLN A 109 18.76 3.00 4.95
C GLN A 109 18.16 2.38 6.23
N ALA A 110 17.10 2.98 6.77
CA ALA A 110 16.43 2.44 7.95
C ALA A 110 15.75 1.10 7.65
N LEU A 111 15.18 0.96 6.44
CA LEU A 111 14.62 -0.31 5.98
C LEU A 111 15.70 -1.37 5.72
N ASP A 112 16.90 -0.99 5.26
CA ASP A 112 18.03 -1.92 5.10
C ASP A 112 18.50 -2.43 6.46
N ALA A 113 18.62 -1.54 7.44
CA ALA A 113 18.97 -1.91 8.81
C ALA A 113 17.90 -2.79 9.49
N LEU A 114 16.61 -2.61 9.13
CA LEU A 114 15.53 -3.48 9.60
C LEU A 114 15.59 -4.85 8.92
N LEU A 115 15.81 -4.90 7.60
CA LEU A 115 15.96 -6.15 6.86
C LEU A 115 17.12 -6.99 7.41
N ALA A 116 18.31 -6.40 7.58
CA ALA A 116 19.47 -7.09 8.13
C ALA A 116 19.22 -7.61 9.55
N SER A 117 18.49 -6.85 10.38
CA SER A 117 18.11 -7.29 11.72
C SER A 117 17.12 -8.45 11.71
N CYS A 118 16.17 -8.47 10.76
CA CYS A 118 15.28 -9.61 10.57
C CYS A 118 16.08 -10.85 10.12
N GLU A 119 16.99 -10.70 9.16
CA GLU A 119 17.83 -11.79 8.65
C GLU A 119 18.72 -12.40 9.73
N ALA A 120 19.31 -11.57 10.59
CA ALA A 120 20.11 -12.03 11.73
C ALA A 120 19.32 -12.93 12.70
N ASP A 121 18.01 -12.69 12.81
CA ASP A 121 17.09 -13.47 13.64
C ASP A 121 16.39 -14.61 12.87
N GLY A 122 16.81 -14.89 11.62
CA GLY A 122 16.22 -15.93 10.77
C GLY A 122 14.84 -15.58 10.20
N ILE A 123 14.42 -14.32 10.30
CA ILE A 123 13.13 -13.82 9.80
C ILE A 123 13.27 -13.40 8.34
N ARG A 124 12.54 -14.08 7.44
CA ARG A 124 12.56 -13.80 6.00
C ARG A 124 11.68 -12.60 5.62
N ALA A 125 12.11 -11.39 5.97
CA ALA A 125 11.47 -10.16 5.48
C ALA A 125 11.74 -9.96 3.97
N ARG A 126 10.81 -9.30 3.26
CA ARG A 126 10.89 -9.07 1.81
C ARG A 126 10.75 -7.61 1.47
N ARG A 127 11.59 -7.09 0.58
CA ARG A 127 11.37 -5.79 -0.05
C ARG A 127 10.11 -5.84 -0.91
N VAL A 128 9.27 -4.82 -0.79
CA VAL A 128 8.17 -4.62 -1.74
C VAL A 128 8.78 -3.94 -2.98
N PRO A 129 8.46 -4.38 -4.21
CA PRO A 129 9.05 -3.83 -5.43
C PRO A 129 8.46 -2.45 -5.77
N VAL A 130 8.74 -1.47 -4.91
CA VAL A 130 8.36 -0.06 -5.02
C VAL A 130 9.52 0.80 -4.51
N ASP A 131 9.67 1.98 -5.09
CA ASP A 131 10.76 2.93 -4.81
C ASP A 131 10.27 4.18 -4.06
N TYR A 132 9.12 4.08 -3.38
CA TYR A 132 8.52 5.17 -2.61
C TYR A 132 7.92 4.61 -1.30
N ALA A 133 7.82 5.46 -0.29
CA ALA A 133 7.36 5.09 1.05
C ALA A 133 5.93 5.56 1.33
N SER A 134 4.93 4.90 0.72
CA SER A 134 3.51 5.21 1.02
C SER A 134 3.13 4.92 2.47
N HIS A 135 2.16 5.68 3.01
CA HIS A 135 1.68 5.54 4.41
C HIS A 135 2.80 5.78 5.43
N SER A 136 3.61 6.80 5.18
CA SER A 136 4.69 7.25 6.07
C SER A 136 4.82 8.77 5.99
N ALA A 137 5.65 9.37 6.83
CA ALA A 137 5.94 10.81 6.80
C ALA A 137 6.43 11.33 5.44
N HIS A 138 6.92 10.45 4.54
CA HIS A 138 7.31 10.83 3.18
C HIS A 138 6.15 11.41 2.38
N VAL A 139 4.90 11.01 2.66
CA VAL A 139 3.73 11.48 1.93
C VAL A 139 3.33 12.92 2.27
N GLU A 140 3.83 13.50 3.38
CA GLU A 140 3.58 14.90 3.75
C GLU A 140 4.17 15.91 2.75
N ALA A 141 5.06 15.45 1.86
CA ALA A 141 5.67 16.28 0.84
C ALA A 141 4.77 16.53 -0.38
N VAL A 142 3.62 15.86 -0.50
CA VAL A 142 2.74 15.86 -1.69
C VAL A 142 1.26 16.02 -1.36
#